data_AF-A0A5K1GLG8-F1
#
_entry.id   AF-A0A5K1GLG8-F1
#
_cell.length_a   1.000
_cell.length_b   1.000
_cell.length_c   1.000
_cell.angle_alpha   90.00
_cell.angle_beta   90.00
_cell.angle_gamma   90.00
#
_symmetry.space_group_name_H-M   'P 1'
#
loop_
_entity.id
_entity.type
_entity.pdbx_description
1 polymer ?
#
loop_
_entity_poly.entity_id
_entity_poly.type
_entity_poly.pdbx_seq_one_letter_code
_entity_poly.pdbx_strand_id
1 'polypeptide(L)' 'FTFNLMAKQILSIEPGRDETEMLKREYFTFMKGVISAPINLPGTAYRRALK' A
#
# COMPACT_ATOMS: atom_id res chain seq x y z
N PHE A 1 -12.77 3.59 -0.57
CA PHE A 1 -13.58 3.90 0.63
C PHE A 1 -12.94 3.33 1.90
N THR A 2 -12.84 2.00 2.07
CA THR A 2 -12.30 1.36 3.29
C THR A 2 -10.88 1.77 3.68
N PHE A 3 -9.97 1.96 2.70
CA PHE A 3 -8.61 2.43 2.97
C PHE A 3 -8.59 3.80 3.68
N ASN A 4 -9.39 4.76 3.24
CA ASN A 4 -9.40 6.11 3.83
C ASN A 4 -9.93 6.09 5.26
N LEU A 5 -10.89 5.22 5.56
CA LEU A 5 -11.41 5.02 6.92
C LEU A 5 -10.32 4.43 7.82
N MET A 6 -9.64 3.36 7.37
CA MET A 6 -8.53 2.73 8.08
C MET A 6 -7.34 3.68 8.26
N ALA A 7 -6.96 4.43 7.24
CA ALA A 7 -5.88 5.42 7.32
C ALA A 7 -6.20 6.53 8.33
N LYS A 8 -7.45 6.99 8.39
CA LYS A 8 -7.88 7.96 9.39
C LYS A 8 -7.92 7.36 10.81
N GLN A 9 -8.37 6.11 10.95
CA GLN A 9 -8.53 5.46 12.27
C GLN A 9 -7.22 4.93 12.86
N ILE A 10 -6.36 4.35 12.04
CA ILE A 10 -5.12 3.67 12.49
C ILE A 10 -3.93 4.63 12.45
N LEU A 11 -3.87 5.50 11.44
CA LEU A 11 -2.71 6.37 11.19
C LEU A 11 -3.01 7.85 11.43
N SER A 12 -4.26 8.21 11.78
CA SER A 12 -4.71 9.61 11.96
C SER A 12 -4.47 10.51 10.74
N ILE A 13 -4.45 9.94 9.54
CA ILE A 13 -4.20 10.67 8.29
C ILE A 13 -5.52 11.15 7.68
N GLU A 14 -5.57 12.43 7.31
CA GLU A 14 -6.72 13.01 6.61
C GLU A 14 -6.72 12.65 5.12
N PRO A 15 -7.84 12.16 4.57
CA PRO A 15 -7.97 11.88 3.15
C PRO A 15 -7.98 13.18 2.32
N GLY A 16 -7.37 13.15 1.13
CA GLY A 16 -7.41 14.27 0.17
C GLY A 16 -6.18 15.17 0.13
N ARG A 17 -5.14 14.88 0.93
CA ARG A 17 -3.80 15.49 0.79
C ARG A 17 -2.93 14.63 -0.12
N ASP A 18 -1.98 15.24 -0.83
CA ASP A 18 -1.08 14.55 -1.75
C ASP A 18 -0.27 13.44 -1.06
N GLU A 19 0.15 13.68 0.19
CA GLU A 19 0.86 12.74 1.05
C GLU A 19 0.03 11.47 1.33
N THR A 20 -1.28 11.63 1.53
CA THR A 20 -2.21 10.53 1.81
C THR A 20 -2.41 9.64 0.59
N GLU A 21 -2.46 10.22 -0.61
CA GLU A 21 -2.58 9.47 -1.85
C GLU A 21 -1.28 8.73 -2.20
N MET A 22 -0.11 9.26 -1.83
CA MET A 22 1.16 8.54 -1.95
C MET A 22 1.18 7.33 -1.01
N LEU A 23 0.83 7.51 0.26
CA LEU A 23 0.77 6.42 1.23
C LEU A 23 -0.24 5.33 0.81
N LYS A 24 -1.36 5.73 0.23
CA LYS A 24 -2.35 4.80 -0.35
C LYS A 24 -1.76 3.94 -1.45
N ARG A 25 -0.97 4.54 -2.36
CA ARG A 25 -0.28 3.78 -3.41
C ARG A 25 0.69 2.76 -2.82
N GLU A 26 1.48 3.17 -1.84
CA GLU A 26 2.44 2.26 -1.17
C GLU A 26 1.72 1.11 -0.46
N TYR A 27 0.63 1.39 0.26
CA TYR A 27 -0.18 0.36 0.89
C TYR A 27 -0.74 -0.64 -0.12
N PHE A 28 -1.26 -0.17 -1.26
CA PHE A 28 -1.75 -1.07 -2.31
C PHE A 28 -0.62 -1.90 -2.93
N THR A 29 0.57 -1.34 -3.10
CA THR A 29 1.75 -2.08 -3.57
C THR A 29 2.14 -3.18 -2.58
N PHE A 30 2.17 -2.83 -1.28
CA PHE A 30 2.45 -3.78 -0.21
C PHE A 30 1.43 -4.92 -0.17
N MET A 31 0.13 -4.60 -0.14
CA MET A 31 -0.93 -5.61 -0.12
C MET A 31 -0.90 -6.53 -1.34
N LYS A 32 -0.59 -6.00 -2.53
CA LYS A 32 -0.40 -6.81 -3.74
C LYS A 32 0.78 -7.78 -3.62
N GLY A 33 1.85 -7.41 -2.91
CA GLY A 33 2.97 -8.32 -2.66
C GLY A 33 2.61 -9.42 -1.66
N VAL A 34 1.91 -9.09 -0.57
CA VAL A 34 1.47 -10.05 0.47
C VAL A 34 0.59 -11.15 -0.12
N ILE A 35 -0.34 -10.81 -1.01
CA ILE A 35 -1.24 -11.80 -1.64
C ILE A 35 -0.64 -12.49 -2.87
N SER A 36 0.53 -12.06 -3.34
CA SER A 36 1.16 -12.64 -4.53
C SER A 36 2.00 -13.87 -4.20
N ALA A 37 2.32 -14.66 -5.23
CA ALA A 37 3.27 -15.75 -5.09
C ALA A 37 4.63 -15.21 -4.57
N PRO A 38 5.27 -15.88 -3.61
CA PRO A 38 6.48 -15.39 -2.92
C PRO A 38 7.73 -15.53 -3.79
N ILE A 39 7.76 -14.84 -4.93
CA ILE A 39 8.82 -14.90 -5.94
C ILE A 39 9.56 -13.56 -5.98
N ASN A 40 10.82 -13.54 -5.53
CA ASN A 40 11.65 -12.34 -5.44
C ASN A 40 12.43 -12.01 -6.74
N LEU A 41 11.72 -11.92 -7.87
CA LEU A 41 12.32 -11.57 -9.16
C LEU A 41 11.98 -10.13 -9.59
N PRO A 42 12.84 -9.45 -10.37
CA PRO A 42 12.54 -8.13 -10.91
C PRO A 42 11.17 -8.09 -11.59
N GLY A 43 10.34 -7.11 -11.24
CA GLY A 43 9.01 -6.93 -11.84
C GLY A 43 7.87 -7.72 -11.19
N THR A 44 8.13 -8.60 -10.21
CA THR A 44 7.06 -9.28 -9.46
C THR A 44 6.41 -8.35 -8.42
N ALA A 45 5.16 -8.64 -8.05
CA ALA A 45 4.46 -7.91 -6.99
C ALA A 45 5.14 -8.12 -5.62
N TYR A 46 5.59 -9.35 -5.34
CA TYR A 46 6.32 -9.68 -4.12
C TYR A 46 7.59 -8.83 -3.95
N ARG A 47 8.44 -8.73 -4.98
CA ARG A 47 9.65 -7.90 -4.92
C ARG A 47 9.35 -6.41 -4.78
N ARG A 48 8.26 -5.92 -5.39
CA ARG A 48 7.83 -4.51 -5.26
C ARG A 48 7.35 -4.16 -3.86
N ALA A 49 6.79 -5.10 -3.11
CA ALA A 49 6.35 -4.87 -1.74
C ALA A 49 7.48 -4.92 -0.69
N LEU A 50 8.67 -5.42 -1.06
CA LEU A 50 9.86 -5.45 -0.21
C LEU A 50 10.74 -4.21 -0.35
N LYS A 51 10.41 -3.30 -1.28
CA LYS A 51 11.11 -2.04 -1.53
C LYS A 51 10.34 -0.91 -0.87
#